data_AF-A0A954PDV6-F1
#
_entry.id   AF-A0A954PDV6-F1
#
_cell.length_a   1.000
_cell.length_b   1.000
_cell.length_c   1.000
_cell.angle_alpha   90.00
_cell.angle_beta   90.00
_cell.angle_gamma   90.00
#
_symmetry.space_group_name_H-M   'P 1'
#
loop_
_entity.id
_entity.type
_entity.pdbx_description
1 polymer ?
#
loop_
_entity_poly.entity_id
_entity_poly.type
_entity_poly.pdbx_seq_one_letter_code
_entity_poly.pdbx_strand_id
1 'polypeptide(L)'
;MRDTWDSLEKSSLAEEASALVVDDQRRAYDGEDYEEILVRVFLTLASLMGDGVDAESYSLQTLAQHQKIVEREQADVGEAVTADYCIPAIAPYLRGVVREATLHDYDDAFRAYQLAEQLLPGSPQIAADIQRVTHGVHSAPEHGVVYVIAMVGRGPYKVETEAVATKEALLIADQILSSLGEYSLPPTLAPVKIPSIVSPRMPFDLVGIQVDGNAWTTTLPMTDLQELAQRTAEIHQPKVLARAVARRIVKKGAVYSAKDHFNADSALTSLAFDAAGVLWEATESADTRCWGLLPRQIQCARLELPAGSHQLHLEPVAGGSPLSSGVTELVNVSKGRNTYVLSYWADRAPIGQVLVSQPQ
;
A
#
# COMPACT_ATOMS: atom_id res chain seq x y z
N MET A 1 14.49 3.30 -6.11
CA MET A 1 13.44 2.61 -5.34
C MET A 1 12.58 1.77 -6.26
N ARG A 2 11.75 2.35 -7.16
CA ARG A 2 10.99 1.59 -8.18
C ARG A 2 11.87 0.56 -8.92
N ASP A 3 12.92 1.02 -9.59
CA ASP A 3 13.80 0.13 -10.37
C ASP A 3 14.53 -0.91 -9.50
N THR A 4 14.69 -0.61 -8.21
CA THR A 4 15.27 -1.53 -7.23
C THR A 4 14.26 -2.62 -6.88
N TRP A 5 13.00 -2.28 -6.62
CA TRP A 5 11.91 -3.24 -6.36
C TRP A 5 11.68 -4.14 -7.59
N ASP A 6 11.57 -3.54 -8.78
CA ASP A 6 11.45 -4.28 -10.05
C ASP A 6 12.64 -5.25 -10.30
N SER A 7 13.81 -5.00 -9.70
CA SER A 7 14.99 -5.89 -9.79
C SER A 7 15.00 -7.01 -8.74
N LEU A 8 14.42 -6.77 -7.57
CA LEU A 8 14.30 -7.75 -6.48
C LEU A 8 13.19 -8.77 -6.74
N GLU A 9 12.20 -8.40 -7.55
CA GLU A 9 11.09 -9.24 -7.99
C GLU A 9 11.54 -10.52 -8.74
N LYS A 10 12.80 -10.57 -9.20
CA LYS A 10 13.37 -11.70 -9.95
C LYS A 10 14.16 -12.65 -9.05
N SER A 11 13.55 -13.20 -8.00
CA SER A 11 14.23 -14.25 -7.21
C SER A 11 14.09 -15.63 -7.85
N SER A 12 15.20 -16.37 -7.90
CA SER A 12 15.23 -17.76 -8.37
C SER A 12 14.89 -18.76 -7.26
N LEU A 13 14.40 -19.95 -7.61
CA LEU A 13 14.12 -21.05 -6.66
C LEU A 13 15.32 -21.40 -5.75
N ALA A 14 16.56 -21.21 -6.23
CA ALA A 14 17.77 -21.41 -5.43
C ALA A 14 17.97 -20.33 -4.35
N GLU A 15 17.55 -19.09 -4.63
CA GLU A 15 17.56 -18.00 -3.63
C GLU A 15 16.51 -18.25 -2.55
N GLU A 16 15.33 -18.78 -2.90
CA GLU A 16 14.28 -19.12 -1.91
C GLU A 16 14.72 -20.20 -0.93
N ALA A 17 15.43 -21.24 -1.41
CA ALA A 17 16.00 -22.30 -0.59
C ALA A 17 17.08 -21.78 0.37
N SER A 18 18.01 -20.95 -0.13
CA SER A 18 19.05 -20.33 0.71
C SER A 18 18.47 -19.36 1.75
N ALA A 19 17.37 -18.68 1.42
CA ALA A 19 16.66 -17.74 2.28
C ALA A 19 15.85 -18.41 3.41
N LEU A 20 15.65 -19.73 3.38
CA LEU A 20 15.07 -20.47 4.52
C LEU A 20 16.12 -20.81 5.58
N VAL A 21 17.39 -20.89 5.16
CA VAL A 21 18.54 -21.14 6.04
C VAL A 21 19.06 -19.83 6.65
N VAL A 22 19.02 -18.73 5.89
CA VAL A 22 19.42 -17.39 6.32
C VAL A 22 18.21 -16.63 6.90
N ASP A 23 18.46 -15.74 7.86
CA ASP A 23 17.45 -14.86 8.48
C ASP A 23 16.64 -14.07 7.44
N ASP A 24 15.29 -14.07 7.54
CA ASP A 24 14.38 -13.37 6.62
C ASP A 24 14.66 -11.86 6.57
N GLN A 25 15.16 -11.27 7.67
CA GLN A 25 15.56 -9.86 7.72
C GLN A 25 16.74 -9.51 6.80
N ARG A 26 17.51 -10.50 6.33
CA ARG A 26 18.63 -10.29 5.40
C ARG A 26 18.20 -10.29 3.93
N ARG A 27 16.95 -10.66 3.61
CA ARG A 27 16.41 -10.47 2.26
C ARG A 27 16.22 -8.99 1.98
N ALA A 28 16.42 -8.58 0.74
CA ALA A 28 16.01 -7.25 0.32
C ALA A 28 14.48 -7.13 0.43
N TYR A 29 14.01 -5.98 0.90
CA TYR A 29 12.59 -5.69 1.01
C TYR A 29 12.07 -5.26 -0.37
N ASP A 30 11.22 -6.09 -0.97
CA ASP A 30 10.57 -5.91 -2.26
C ASP A 30 9.25 -5.12 -2.19
N GLY A 31 8.65 -5.01 -1.00
CA GLY A 31 7.39 -4.28 -0.80
C GLY A 31 6.18 -5.21 -0.83
N GLU A 32 5.05 -4.76 -0.27
CA GLU A 32 3.78 -5.46 -0.50
C GLU A 32 3.19 -5.07 -1.86
N ASP A 33 2.33 -5.91 -2.43
CA ASP A 33 1.69 -5.69 -3.73
C ASP A 33 1.02 -4.32 -3.87
N TYR A 34 0.25 -3.91 -2.87
CA TYR A 34 -0.39 -2.60 -2.87
C TYR A 34 0.65 -1.46 -2.73
N GLU A 35 1.79 -1.68 -2.06
CA GLU A 35 2.87 -0.71 -1.94
C GLU A 35 3.57 -0.49 -3.28
N GLU A 36 3.79 -1.54 -4.07
CA GLU A 36 4.37 -1.45 -5.42
C GLU A 36 3.52 -0.57 -6.35
N ILE A 37 2.18 -0.68 -6.22
CA ILE A 37 1.23 0.17 -6.93
C ILE A 37 1.30 1.60 -6.39
N LEU A 38 1.30 1.77 -5.06
CA LEU A 38 1.35 3.09 -4.43
C LEU A 38 2.63 3.86 -4.78
N VAL A 39 3.78 3.21 -4.96
CA VAL A 39 5.00 3.90 -5.43
C VAL A 39 4.71 4.66 -6.74
N ARG A 40 3.96 4.05 -7.66
CA ARG A 40 3.62 4.67 -8.95
C ARG A 40 2.54 5.75 -8.80
N VAL A 41 1.57 5.56 -7.90
CA VAL A 41 0.62 6.61 -7.51
C VAL A 41 1.36 7.84 -6.96
N PHE A 42 2.33 7.65 -6.07
CA PHE A 42 3.12 8.73 -5.51
C PHE A 42 4.03 9.39 -6.55
N LEU A 43 4.52 8.66 -7.56
CA LEU A 43 5.22 9.25 -8.71
C LEU A 43 4.28 10.14 -9.55
N THR A 44 3.03 9.70 -9.78
CA THR A 44 2.01 10.55 -10.41
C THR A 44 1.78 11.82 -9.59
N LEU A 45 1.56 11.70 -8.28
CA LEU A 45 1.35 12.85 -7.40
C LEU A 45 2.58 13.79 -7.39
N ALA A 46 3.78 13.25 -7.28
CA ALA A 46 5.01 14.03 -7.31
C ALA A 46 5.19 14.78 -8.63
N SER A 47 4.88 14.14 -9.76
CA SER A 47 4.87 14.82 -11.06
C SER A 47 3.83 15.93 -11.10
N LEU A 48 2.60 15.68 -10.65
CA LEU A 48 1.53 16.70 -10.57
C LEU A 48 1.88 17.89 -9.67
N MET A 49 2.66 17.69 -8.61
CA MET A 49 3.18 18.77 -7.75
C MET A 49 4.31 19.56 -8.42
N GLY A 50 5.01 18.96 -9.38
CA GLY A 50 6.08 19.57 -10.17
C GLY A 50 5.57 20.18 -11.47
N ASP A 51 6.13 19.74 -12.60
CA ASP A 51 5.78 20.21 -13.94
C ASP A 51 4.66 19.39 -14.60
N GLY A 52 4.22 18.29 -13.97
CA GLY A 52 3.19 17.35 -14.43
C GLY A 52 3.49 16.59 -15.72
N VAL A 53 4.71 16.68 -16.27
CA VAL A 53 5.07 16.11 -17.59
C VAL A 53 4.92 14.59 -17.61
N ASP A 54 5.28 13.94 -16.51
CA ASP A 54 5.29 12.46 -16.42
C ASP A 54 4.03 11.89 -15.75
N ALA A 55 3.11 12.73 -15.27
CA ALA A 55 1.94 12.29 -14.51
C ALA A 55 1.07 11.31 -15.32
N GLU A 56 0.91 11.57 -16.62
CA GLU A 56 0.21 10.68 -17.54
C GLU A 56 0.92 9.31 -17.61
N SER A 57 2.23 9.30 -17.83
CA SER A 57 3.03 8.09 -17.94
C SER A 57 3.00 7.26 -16.66
N TYR A 58 3.16 7.88 -15.49
CA TYR A 58 3.13 7.17 -14.21
C TYR A 58 1.72 6.64 -13.88
N SER A 59 0.66 7.38 -14.21
CA SER A 59 -0.72 6.90 -13.99
C SER A 59 -1.04 5.68 -14.86
N LEU A 60 -0.54 5.64 -16.10
CA LEU A 60 -0.66 4.46 -16.96
C LEU A 60 0.18 3.28 -16.46
N GLN A 61 1.43 3.54 -16.04
CA GLN A 61 2.30 2.51 -15.43
C GLN A 61 1.68 1.88 -14.18
N THR A 62 0.90 2.63 -13.42
CA THR A 62 0.19 2.14 -12.24
C THR A 62 -0.79 1.03 -12.62
N LEU A 63 -1.63 1.25 -13.65
CA LEU A 63 -2.60 0.25 -14.13
C LEU A 63 -1.90 -0.96 -14.76
N ALA A 64 -0.78 -0.75 -15.46
CA ALA A 64 0.01 -1.83 -16.03
C ALA A 64 0.67 -2.70 -14.94
N GLN A 65 1.18 -2.09 -13.86
CA GLN A 65 1.76 -2.84 -12.73
C GLN A 65 0.69 -3.64 -12.00
N HIS A 66 -0.49 -3.05 -11.77
CA HIS A 66 -1.61 -3.77 -11.18
C HIS A 66 -1.97 -5.03 -11.98
N GLN A 67 -2.07 -4.94 -13.30
CA GLN A 67 -2.36 -6.10 -14.15
C GLN A 67 -1.30 -7.20 -14.00
N LYS A 68 -0.01 -6.84 -13.94
CA LYS A 68 1.07 -7.81 -13.74
C LYS A 68 0.98 -8.50 -12.38
N ILE A 69 0.69 -7.75 -11.32
CA ILE A 69 0.53 -8.30 -9.97
C ILE A 69 -0.66 -9.26 -9.95
N VAL A 70 -1.80 -8.89 -10.51
CA VAL A 70 -2.97 -9.78 -10.59
C VAL A 70 -2.63 -11.07 -11.34
N GLU A 71 -1.98 -10.99 -12.49
CA GLU A 71 -1.58 -12.19 -13.26
C GLU A 71 -0.61 -13.09 -12.48
N ARG A 72 0.37 -12.48 -11.79
CA ARG A 72 1.36 -13.18 -10.96
C ARG A 72 0.67 -13.90 -9.79
N GLU A 73 -0.12 -13.16 -9.02
CA GLU A 73 -0.78 -13.69 -7.83
C GLU A 73 -1.89 -14.69 -8.18
N GLN A 74 -2.59 -14.53 -9.32
CA GLN A 74 -3.53 -15.54 -9.82
C GLN A 74 -2.84 -16.83 -10.23
N ALA A 75 -1.65 -16.76 -10.83
CA ALA A 75 -0.88 -17.95 -11.16
C ALA A 75 -0.42 -18.72 -9.90
N ASP A 76 -0.25 -18.00 -8.78
CA ASP A 76 0.37 -18.53 -7.57
C ASP A 76 -0.64 -18.88 -6.44
N VAL A 77 -1.73 -18.13 -6.30
CA VAL A 77 -2.78 -18.30 -5.26
C VAL A 77 -4.14 -18.69 -5.88
N GLY A 78 -4.28 -18.61 -7.20
CA GLY A 78 -5.50 -19.02 -7.91
C GLY A 78 -6.65 -18.01 -7.81
N GLU A 79 -7.88 -18.54 -7.81
CA GLU A 79 -9.12 -17.75 -7.90
C GLU A 79 -9.41 -16.83 -6.70
N ALA A 80 -8.64 -16.94 -5.60
CA ALA A 80 -8.73 -16.02 -4.47
C ALA A 80 -8.33 -14.58 -4.86
N VAL A 81 -7.56 -14.42 -5.94
CA VAL A 81 -7.10 -13.13 -6.47
C VAL A 81 -8.06 -12.67 -7.57
N THR A 82 -8.86 -11.67 -7.25
CA THR A 82 -9.84 -11.06 -8.16
C THR A 82 -9.23 -9.87 -8.93
N ALA A 83 -9.97 -9.36 -9.92
CA ALA A 83 -9.51 -8.28 -10.79
C ALA A 83 -9.32 -6.91 -10.09
N ASP A 84 -9.86 -6.73 -8.90
CA ASP A 84 -9.73 -5.54 -8.04
C ASP A 84 -8.67 -5.72 -6.94
N TYR A 85 -7.90 -6.80 -6.99
CA TYR A 85 -6.89 -7.08 -5.99
C TYR A 85 -5.85 -5.95 -5.89
N CYS A 86 -5.59 -5.48 -4.68
CA CYS A 86 -4.54 -4.53 -4.28
C CYS A 86 -4.51 -3.14 -4.97
N ILE A 87 -5.41 -2.84 -5.91
CA ILE A 87 -5.48 -1.52 -6.55
C ILE A 87 -6.24 -0.49 -5.69
N PRO A 88 -5.62 0.64 -5.33
CA PRO A 88 -6.31 1.72 -4.63
C PRO A 88 -7.18 2.53 -5.60
N ALA A 89 -8.41 2.88 -5.22
CA ALA A 89 -9.31 3.60 -6.15
C ALA A 89 -8.79 4.99 -6.58
N ILE A 90 -7.89 5.59 -5.80
CA ILE A 90 -7.19 6.83 -6.19
C ILE A 90 -6.35 6.65 -7.47
N ALA A 91 -5.86 5.43 -7.77
CA ALA A 91 -5.02 5.18 -8.94
C ALA A 91 -5.78 5.42 -10.27
N PRO A 92 -6.88 4.71 -10.56
CA PRO A 92 -7.69 5.01 -11.74
C PRO A 92 -8.36 6.38 -11.65
N TYR A 93 -8.68 6.87 -10.44
CA TYR A 93 -9.19 8.23 -10.29
C TYR A 93 -8.22 9.30 -10.82
N LEU A 94 -6.95 9.25 -10.42
CA LEU A 94 -5.92 10.19 -10.90
C LEU A 94 -5.66 10.04 -12.39
N ARG A 95 -5.73 8.82 -12.93
CA ARG A 95 -5.70 8.62 -14.39
C ARG A 95 -6.85 9.38 -15.06
N GLY A 96 -8.05 9.29 -14.51
CA GLY A 96 -9.22 10.04 -14.98
C GLY A 96 -8.98 11.55 -14.96
N VAL A 97 -8.49 12.07 -13.84
CA VAL A 97 -8.19 13.50 -13.65
C VAL A 97 -7.17 14.00 -14.69
N VAL A 98 -6.09 13.24 -14.91
CA VAL A 98 -5.04 13.62 -15.88
C VAL A 98 -5.56 13.58 -17.31
N ARG A 99 -6.41 12.61 -17.67
CA ARG A 99 -6.98 12.52 -19.02
C ARG A 99 -8.06 13.58 -19.25
N GLU A 100 -8.86 13.89 -18.24
CA GLU A 100 -9.85 14.97 -18.33
C GLU A 100 -9.18 16.33 -18.54
N ALA A 101 -8.02 16.55 -17.92
CA ALA A 101 -7.26 17.79 -18.02
C ALA A 101 -6.77 18.11 -19.45
N THR A 102 -6.72 17.12 -20.35
CA THR A 102 -6.32 17.35 -21.76
C THR A 102 -7.44 18.02 -22.57
N LEU A 103 -8.67 18.06 -22.05
CA LEU A 103 -9.86 18.60 -22.69
C LEU A 103 -10.28 17.91 -24.01
N HIS A 104 -9.63 16.80 -24.38
CA HIS A 104 -9.98 16.00 -25.55
C HIS A 104 -10.13 14.51 -25.26
N ASP A 105 -9.51 13.99 -24.19
CA ASP A 105 -9.51 12.56 -23.87
C ASP A 105 -10.62 12.14 -22.89
N TYR A 106 -11.83 12.68 -23.07
CA TYR A 106 -12.96 12.41 -22.18
C TYR A 106 -13.37 10.93 -22.15
N ASP A 107 -13.21 10.19 -23.24
CA ASP A 107 -13.48 8.74 -23.28
C ASP A 107 -12.51 7.94 -22.38
N ASP A 108 -11.24 8.34 -22.33
CA ASP A 108 -10.26 7.74 -21.44
C ASP A 108 -10.51 8.12 -19.99
N ALA A 109 -10.86 9.40 -19.76
CA ALA A 109 -11.24 9.88 -18.44
C ALA A 109 -12.45 9.11 -17.90
N PHE A 110 -13.49 8.94 -18.74
CA PHE A 110 -14.68 8.17 -18.42
C PHE A 110 -14.35 6.73 -18.03
N ARG A 111 -13.56 6.01 -18.84
CA ARG A 111 -13.14 4.63 -18.52
C ARG A 111 -12.40 4.55 -17.19
N ALA A 112 -11.52 5.51 -16.92
CA ALA A 112 -10.75 5.56 -15.68
C ALA A 112 -11.66 5.84 -14.47
N TYR A 113 -12.61 6.78 -14.57
CA TYR A 113 -13.59 7.03 -13.52
C TYR A 113 -14.56 5.85 -13.31
N GLN A 114 -14.94 5.12 -14.37
CA GLN A 114 -15.73 3.89 -14.22
C GLN A 114 -14.97 2.80 -13.46
N LEU A 115 -13.67 2.65 -13.70
CA LEU A 115 -12.84 1.73 -12.91
C LEU A 115 -12.74 2.20 -11.45
N ALA A 116 -12.61 3.50 -11.20
CA ALA A 116 -12.64 4.04 -9.85
C ALA A 116 -13.99 3.78 -9.14
N GLU A 117 -15.11 3.89 -9.84
CA GLU A 117 -16.46 3.58 -9.31
C GLU A 117 -16.63 2.09 -8.98
N GLN A 118 -16.00 1.19 -9.74
CA GLN A 118 -16.00 -0.25 -9.43
C GLN A 118 -15.26 -0.54 -8.12
N LEU A 119 -14.17 0.18 -7.86
CA LEU A 119 -13.35 0.03 -6.66
C LEU A 119 -13.93 0.75 -5.44
N LEU A 120 -14.67 1.84 -5.67
CA LEU A 120 -15.31 2.64 -4.63
C LEU A 120 -16.76 2.98 -5.01
N PRO A 121 -17.66 1.98 -4.97
CA PRO A 121 -19.04 2.16 -5.41
C PRO A 121 -19.80 3.13 -4.51
N GLY A 122 -20.62 3.97 -5.13
CA GLY A 122 -21.47 4.92 -4.40
C GLY A 122 -20.75 6.20 -3.96
N SER A 123 -19.53 6.45 -4.46
CA SER A 123 -18.85 7.72 -4.23
C SER A 123 -19.56 8.86 -4.98
N PRO A 124 -20.11 9.87 -4.27
CA PRO A 124 -20.81 10.97 -4.94
C PRO A 124 -19.87 11.80 -5.82
N GLN A 125 -18.58 11.86 -5.48
CA GLN A 125 -17.57 12.56 -6.28
C GLN A 125 -17.31 11.84 -7.59
N ILE A 126 -17.08 10.52 -7.57
CA ILE A 126 -16.82 9.74 -8.79
C ILE A 126 -18.05 9.74 -9.69
N ALA A 127 -19.25 9.58 -9.13
CA ALA A 127 -20.51 9.68 -9.88
C ALA A 127 -20.69 11.04 -10.57
N ALA A 128 -20.34 12.15 -9.89
CA ALA A 128 -20.37 13.48 -10.47
C ALA A 128 -19.31 13.67 -11.56
N ASP A 129 -18.11 13.11 -11.37
CA ASP A 129 -17.02 13.12 -12.35
C ASP A 129 -17.40 12.36 -13.62
N ILE A 130 -18.03 11.18 -13.49
CA ILE A 130 -18.59 10.40 -14.61
C ILE A 130 -19.64 11.22 -15.37
N GLN A 131 -20.61 11.82 -14.66
CA GLN A 131 -21.62 12.66 -15.29
C GLN A 131 -21.00 13.84 -16.05
N ARG A 132 -19.98 14.47 -15.47
CA ARG A 132 -19.29 15.62 -16.08
C ARG A 132 -18.55 15.22 -17.35
N VAL A 133 -17.79 14.12 -17.36
CA VAL A 133 -17.06 13.72 -18.57
C VAL A 133 -17.98 13.19 -19.67
N THR A 134 -19.17 12.71 -19.33
CA THR A 134 -20.14 12.26 -20.34
C THR A 134 -20.96 13.40 -20.94
N HIS A 135 -21.38 14.37 -20.13
CA HIS A 135 -22.39 15.37 -20.54
C HIS A 135 -21.96 16.83 -20.35
N GLY A 136 -20.85 17.05 -19.66
CA GLY A 136 -20.40 18.37 -19.25
C GLY A 136 -19.10 18.80 -19.94
N VAL A 137 -18.44 19.73 -19.27
CA VAL A 137 -17.11 20.23 -19.62
C VAL A 137 -16.25 20.16 -18.37
N HIS A 138 -14.94 20.09 -18.56
CA HIS A 138 -13.97 20.11 -17.48
C HIS A 138 -14.21 21.24 -16.46
N SER A 139 -14.47 22.45 -16.93
CA SER A 139 -14.83 23.62 -16.11
C SER A 139 -15.58 24.67 -16.93
N ALA A 140 -16.34 25.53 -16.25
CA ALA A 140 -17.02 26.66 -16.85
C ALA A 140 -16.03 27.68 -17.46
N PRO A 141 -16.49 28.52 -18.41
CA PRO A 141 -15.69 29.65 -18.89
C PRO A 141 -15.18 30.52 -17.74
N GLU A 142 -13.94 31.01 -17.86
CA GLU A 142 -13.24 31.78 -16.80
C GLU A 142 -13.00 31.04 -15.48
N HIS A 143 -13.18 29.72 -15.44
CA HIS A 143 -12.90 28.89 -14.25
C HIS A 143 -11.78 27.89 -14.50
N GLY A 144 -11.10 27.51 -13.43
CA GLY A 144 -10.22 26.35 -13.36
C GLY A 144 -10.68 25.40 -12.27
N VAL A 145 -9.92 24.32 -12.05
CA VAL A 145 -10.26 23.29 -11.07
C VAL A 145 -9.11 23.11 -10.10
N VAL A 146 -9.41 23.12 -8.80
CA VAL A 146 -8.48 22.76 -7.74
C VAL A 146 -8.80 21.37 -7.21
N TYR A 147 -7.83 20.46 -7.29
CA TYR A 147 -7.90 19.17 -6.63
C TYR A 147 -7.15 19.24 -5.30
N VAL A 148 -7.86 19.07 -4.20
CA VAL A 148 -7.25 18.94 -2.87
C VAL A 148 -7.12 17.46 -2.56
N ILE A 149 -5.88 16.99 -2.39
CA ILE A 149 -5.53 15.60 -2.07
C ILE A 149 -4.96 15.60 -0.66
N ALA A 150 -5.61 14.87 0.23
CA ALA A 150 -5.23 14.79 1.64
C ALA A 150 -4.84 13.36 2.01
N MET A 151 -3.61 13.19 2.48
CA MET A 151 -3.13 11.97 3.11
C MET A 151 -3.50 12.05 4.59
N VAL A 152 -4.45 11.22 5.06
CA VAL A 152 -5.03 11.34 6.40
C VAL A 152 -4.70 10.12 7.25
N GLY A 153 -4.26 10.37 8.49
CA GLY A 153 -3.91 9.36 9.48
C GLY A 153 -2.61 8.62 9.18
N ARG A 154 -2.17 7.81 10.15
CA ARG A 154 -1.01 6.92 9.99
C ARG A 154 -1.44 5.59 9.41
N GLY A 155 -0.77 5.14 8.35
CA GLY A 155 -1.08 3.90 7.66
C GLY A 155 -0.89 2.64 8.52
N PRO A 156 -1.38 1.50 8.01
CA PRO A 156 -1.13 0.21 8.64
C PRO A 156 0.35 -0.12 8.70
N TYR A 157 0.74 -0.88 9.73
CA TYR A 157 2.09 -1.41 9.91
C TYR A 157 2.03 -2.84 10.42
N LYS A 158 3.15 -3.56 10.30
CA LYS A 158 3.24 -4.96 10.73
C LYS A 158 3.77 -5.06 12.16
N VAL A 159 3.19 -5.99 12.92
CA VAL A 159 3.71 -6.45 14.22
C VAL A 159 3.90 -7.96 14.17
N GLU A 160 4.73 -8.49 15.05
CA GLU A 160 4.87 -9.93 15.22
C GLU A 160 3.74 -10.50 16.07
N THR A 161 3.16 -11.63 15.64
CA THR A 161 2.21 -12.42 16.42
C THR A 161 2.55 -13.91 16.31
N GLU A 162 2.10 -14.70 17.28
CA GLU A 162 2.14 -16.16 17.19
C GLU A 162 0.90 -16.69 16.45
N ALA A 163 1.09 -17.69 15.60
CA ALA A 163 0.03 -18.36 14.87
C ALA A 163 0.23 -19.89 14.88
N VAL A 164 -0.89 -20.61 15.02
CA VAL A 164 -0.92 -22.06 14.87
C VAL A 164 -0.97 -22.41 13.39
N ALA A 165 -0.15 -23.37 12.96
CA ALA A 165 -0.13 -23.82 11.57
C ALA A 165 -1.50 -24.38 11.14
N THR A 166 -2.03 -23.88 10.02
CA THR A 166 -3.25 -24.41 9.40
C THR A 166 -2.94 -25.62 8.53
N LYS A 167 -3.95 -26.44 8.21
CA LYS A 167 -3.76 -27.60 7.32
C LYS A 167 -3.22 -27.19 5.94
N GLU A 168 -3.75 -26.10 5.39
CA GLU A 168 -3.30 -25.55 4.11
C GLU A 168 -1.83 -25.11 4.17
N ALA A 169 -1.45 -24.36 5.20
CA ALA A 169 -0.06 -23.96 5.40
C ALA A 169 0.88 -25.16 5.58
N LEU A 170 0.43 -26.24 6.24
CA LEU A 170 1.21 -27.46 6.39
C LEU A 170 1.42 -28.18 5.04
N LEU A 171 0.41 -28.21 4.16
CA LEU A 171 0.56 -28.80 2.82
C LEU A 171 1.59 -28.02 1.98
N ILE A 172 1.54 -26.69 2.03
CA ILE A 172 2.52 -25.84 1.34
C ILE A 172 3.91 -26.04 1.96
N ALA A 173 4.00 -26.08 3.29
CA ALA A 173 5.26 -26.31 3.99
C ALA A 173 5.90 -27.66 3.62
N ASP A 174 5.10 -28.71 3.49
CA ASP A 174 5.56 -30.04 3.06
C ASP A 174 6.20 -30.02 1.67
N GLN A 175 5.59 -29.29 0.72
CA GLN A 175 6.14 -29.10 -0.63
C GLN A 175 7.47 -28.35 -0.59
N ILE A 176 7.53 -27.27 0.19
CA ILE A 176 8.78 -26.51 0.41
C ILE A 176 9.85 -27.43 0.96
N LEU A 177 9.57 -28.17 2.03
CA LEU A 177 10.53 -29.06 2.70
C LEU A 177 11.01 -30.20 1.79
N SER A 178 10.09 -30.82 1.06
CA SER A 178 10.40 -31.90 0.10
C SER A 178 11.35 -31.44 -1.01
N SER A 179 11.30 -30.16 -1.39
CA SER A 179 12.22 -29.58 -2.39
C SER A 179 13.66 -29.41 -1.86
N LEU A 180 13.84 -29.38 -0.53
CA LEU A 180 15.12 -29.09 0.12
C LEU A 180 15.88 -30.35 0.59
N GLY A 181 15.26 -31.53 0.51
CA GLY A 181 15.85 -32.81 0.91
C GLY A 181 14.99 -33.56 1.94
N GLU A 182 15.64 -34.35 2.81
CA GLU A 182 14.97 -35.23 3.78
C GLU A 182 14.47 -34.49 5.04
N TYR A 183 13.70 -33.43 4.85
CA TYR A 183 12.94 -32.82 5.94
C TYR A 183 11.53 -33.39 6.00
N SER A 184 10.99 -33.60 7.21
CA SER A 184 9.60 -34.04 7.40
C SER A 184 8.90 -33.20 8.45
N LEU A 185 7.59 -33.04 8.27
CA LEU A 185 6.74 -32.36 9.24
C LEU A 185 6.62 -33.18 10.53
N PRO A 186 6.91 -32.61 11.71
CA PRO A 186 6.71 -33.31 12.97
C PRO A 186 5.22 -33.48 13.29
N PRO A 187 4.85 -34.48 14.10
CA PRO A 187 3.44 -34.75 14.45
C PRO A 187 2.80 -33.64 15.30
N THR A 188 3.62 -32.83 15.97
CA THR A 188 3.19 -31.67 16.75
C THR A 188 4.07 -30.49 16.39
N LEU A 189 3.42 -29.34 16.17
CA LEU A 189 4.07 -28.09 15.80
C LEU A 189 3.62 -27.00 16.77
N ALA A 190 4.57 -26.43 17.51
CA ALA A 190 4.29 -25.26 18.33
C ALA A 190 3.97 -24.04 17.45
N PRO A 191 3.22 -23.04 17.95
CA PRO A 191 2.94 -21.81 17.21
C PRO A 191 4.22 -21.17 16.66
N VAL A 192 4.12 -20.60 15.46
CA VAL A 192 5.22 -19.89 14.79
C VAL A 192 4.94 -18.40 14.74
N LYS A 193 5.99 -17.60 14.67
CA LYS A 193 5.88 -16.14 14.54
C LYS A 193 5.60 -15.75 13.09
N ILE A 194 4.57 -14.93 12.90
CA ILE A 194 4.18 -14.36 11.60
C ILE A 194 3.91 -12.85 11.73
N PRO A 195 4.05 -12.08 10.64
CA PRO A 195 3.61 -10.69 10.63
C PRO A 195 2.07 -10.61 10.66
N SER A 196 1.55 -9.61 11.36
CA SER A 196 0.14 -9.25 11.38
C SER A 196 -0.03 -7.75 11.19
N ILE A 197 -1.07 -7.36 10.46
CA ILE A 197 -1.38 -5.97 10.16
C ILE A 197 -2.08 -5.31 11.34
N VAL A 198 -1.53 -4.19 11.81
CA VAL A 198 -2.15 -3.29 12.79
C VAL A 198 -2.38 -1.95 12.13
N SER A 199 -3.58 -1.39 12.32
CA SER A 199 -3.92 -0.07 11.81
C SER A 199 -4.23 0.90 12.96
N PRO A 200 -3.54 2.05 13.04
CA PRO A 200 -3.88 3.11 13.98
C PRO A 200 -5.31 3.62 13.76
N ARG A 201 -5.93 4.12 14.84
CA ARG A 201 -7.21 4.82 14.74
C ARG A 201 -7.02 6.14 13.99
N MET A 202 -8.03 6.53 13.21
CA MET A 202 -8.07 7.82 12.53
C MET A 202 -8.09 8.97 13.56
N PRO A 203 -7.22 9.99 13.42
CA PRO A 203 -7.20 11.14 14.33
C PRO A 203 -8.39 12.10 14.12
N PHE A 204 -9.01 12.07 12.94
CA PHE A 204 -10.18 12.83 12.50
C PHE A 204 -10.77 12.18 11.23
N ASP A 205 -11.94 12.64 10.76
CA ASP A 205 -12.67 11.98 9.67
C ASP A 205 -12.23 12.49 8.29
N LEU A 206 -12.27 13.81 8.07
CA LEU A 206 -12.05 14.43 6.76
C LEU A 206 -11.23 15.72 6.88
N VAL A 207 -10.69 16.22 5.76
CA VAL A 207 -10.15 17.58 5.68
C VAL A 207 -11.24 18.52 5.19
N GLY A 208 -11.65 19.47 6.03
CA GLY A 208 -12.48 20.61 5.68
C GLY A 208 -11.70 21.60 4.83
N ILE A 209 -12.39 22.19 3.86
CA ILE A 209 -11.83 23.16 2.92
C ILE A 209 -12.73 24.38 2.88
N GLN A 210 -12.16 25.53 3.22
CA GLN A 210 -12.80 26.83 3.11
C GLN A 210 -12.09 27.66 2.05
N VAL A 211 -12.86 28.29 1.16
CA VAL A 211 -12.33 29.12 0.06
C VAL A 211 -12.64 30.58 0.32
N ASP A 212 -11.62 31.44 0.39
CA ASP A 212 -11.73 32.89 0.60
C ASP A 212 -12.59 33.28 1.81
N GLY A 213 -12.54 32.47 2.88
CA GLY A 213 -13.36 32.68 4.07
C GLY A 213 -14.85 32.35 3.90
N ASN A 214 -15.25 31.75 2.78
CA ASN A 214 -16.66 31.44 2.47
C ASN A 214 -17.00 29.97 2.75
N ALA A 215 -17.86 29.33 1.93
CA ALA A 215 -18.47 28.04 2.21
C ALA A 215 -17.45 26.91 2.47
N TRP A 216 -17.87 25.98 3.32
CA TRP A 216 -17.13 24.76 3.64
C TRP A 216 -17.52 23.64 2.71
N THR A 217 -16.52 22.94 2.22
CA THR A 217 -16.65 21.59 1.66
C THR A 217 -15.64 20.68 2.34
N THR A 218 -15.66 19.39 2.03
CA THR A 218 -14.73 18.42 2.60
C THR A 218 -14.11 17.57 1.50
N THR A 219 -12.91 17.07 1.77
CA THR A 219 -12.41 15.90 1.06
C THR A 219 -13.34 14.70 1.31
N LEU A 220 -13.31 13.74 0.39
CA LEU A 220 -13.97 12.44 0.51
C LEU A 220 -12.92 11.33 0.39
N PRO A 221 -13.04 10.23 1.16
CA PRO A 221 -12.12 9.12 1.05
C PRO A 221 -12.14 8.51 -0.35
N MET A 222 -10.96 8.36 -0.94
CA MET A 222 -10.77 7.68 -2.22
C MET A 222 -10.08 6.33 -2.05
N THR A 223 -9.35 6.13 -0.95
CA THR A 223 -8.62 4.88 -0.71
C THR A 223 -8.47 4.66 0.78
N ASP A 224 -8.76 3.44 1.22
CA ASP A 224 -8.51 2.94 2.57
C ASP A 224 -7.32 1.97 2.55
N LEU A 225 -6.18 2.37 3.14
CA LEU A 225 -4.99 1.54 3.13
C LEU A 225 -5.04 0.38 4.13
N GLN A 226 -5.89 0.46 5.16
CA GLN A 226 -6.08 -0.67 6.07
C GLN A 226 -6.76 -1.82 5.33
N GLU A 227 -7.80 -1.54 4.56
CA GLU A 227 -8.52 -2.56 3.80
C GLU A 227 -7.60 -3.26 2.80
N LEU A 228 -6.81 -2.48 2.04
CA LEU A 228 -5.83 -3.03 1.11
C LEU A 228 -4.79 -3.91 1.82
N ALA A 229 -4.20 -3.42 2.92
CA ALA A 229 -3.19 -4.18 3.65
C ALA A 229 -3.76 -5.45 4.31
N GLN A 230 -4.99 -5.40 4.84
CA GLN A 230 -5.66 -6.56 5.42
C GLN A 230 -5.96 -7.62 4.35
N ARG A 231 -6.52 -7.22 3.21
CA ARG A 231 -6.84 -8.12 2.11
C ARG A 231 -5.60 -8.80 1.52
N THR A 232 -4.52 -8.03 1.30
CA THR A 232 -3.23 -8.60 0.86
C THR A 232 -2.68 -9.58 1.89
N ALA A 233 -2.68 -9.22 3.18
CA ALA A 233 -2.20 -10.11 4.24
C ALA A 233 -3.03 -11.40 4.36
N GLU A 234 -4.34 -11.34 4.17
CA GLU A 234 -5.22 -12.52 4.16
C GLU A 234 -4.91 -13.46 3.01
N ILE A 235 -4.73 -12.93 1.79
CA ILE A 235 -4.39 -13.71 0.59
C ILE A 235 -3.03 -14.40 0.75
N HIS A 236 -2.05 -13.72 1.36
CA HIS A 236 -0.70 -14.27 1.54
C HIS A 236 -0.52 -15.09 2.82
N GLN A 237 -1.49 -15.08 3.74
CA GLN A 237 -1.38 -15.73 5.04
C GLN A 237 -0.97 -17.21 4.97
N PRO A 238 -1.56 -18.06 4.10
CA PRO A 238 -1.20 -19.48 4.05
C PRO A 238 0.28 -19.69 3.72
N LYS A 239 0.84 -18.90 2.79
CA LYS A 239 2.25 -18.98 2.38
C LYS A 239 3.19 -18.42 3.42
N VAL A 240 2.86 -17.29 4.01
CA VAL A 240 3.64 -16.70 5.12
C VAL A 240 3.75 -17.69 6.27
N LEU A 241 2.63 -18.32 6.64
CA LEU A 241 2.59 -19.33 7.69
C LEU A 241 3.36 -20.59 7.30
N ALA A 242 3.18 -21.10 6.07
CA ALA A 242 3.90 -22.26 5.55
C ALA A 242 5.41 -22.05 5.56
N ARG A 243 5.87 -20.88 5.12
CA ARG A 243 7.28 -20.49 5.11
C ARG A 243 7.84 -20.42 6.54
N ALA A 244 7.08 -19.86 7.49
CA ALA A 244 7.47 -19.84 8.90
C ALA A 244 7.60 -21.26 9.49
N VAL A 245 6.68 -22.16 9.15
CA VAL A 245 6.74 -23.58 9.53
C VAL A 245 7.96 -24.27 8.93
N ALA A 246 8.16 -24.16 7.62
CA ALA A 246 9.27 -24.79 6.92
C ALA A 246 10.62 -24.29 7.46
N ARG A 247 10.75 -22.98 7.67
CA ARG A 247 11.95 -22.37 8.28
C ARG A 247 12.24 -22.97 9.65
N ARG A 248 11.23 -23.10 10.50
CA ARG A 248 11.40 -23.67 11.84
C ARG A 248 11.90 -25.11 11.79
N ILE A 249 11.39 -25.91 10.85
CA ILE A 249 11.82 -27.30 10.66
C ILE A 249 13.25 -27.37 10.14
N VAL A 250 13.60 -26.59 9.12
CA VAL A 250 14.97 -26.52 8.59
C VAL A 250 15.96 -26.09 9.67
N LYS A 251 15.63 -25.03 10.42
CA LYS A 251 16.42 -24.53 11.54
C LYS A 251 16.63 -25.58 12.64
N LYS A 252 15.58 -26.32 13.01
CA LYS A 252 15.69 -27.43 13.98
C LYS A 252 16.51 -28.60 13.43
N GLY A 253 16.30 -28.99 12.17
CA GLY A 253 17.01 -30.10 11.51
C GLY A 253 18.52 -29.88 11.39
N ALA A 254 18.96 -28.65 11.11
CA ALA A 254 20.38 -28.29 11.08
C ALA A 254 21.09 -28.49 12.43
N VAL A 255 20.38 -28.29 13.56
CA VAL A 255 20.92 -28.54 14.91
C VAL A 255 21.10 -30.04 15.15
N TYR A 256 20.18 -30.88 14.66
CA TYR A 256 20.28 -32.34 14.81
C TYR A 256 21.34 -32.97 13.91
N SER A 257 21.48 -32.55 12.65
CA SER A 257 22.53 -33.07 11.75
C SER A 257 23.95 -32.71 12.20
N ALA A 258 24.11 -31.59 12.93
CA ALA A 258 25.34 -31.24 13.62
C ALA A 258 25.61 -32.15 14.84
N LYS A 259 24.57 -32.60 15.57
CA LYS A 259 24.72 -33.58 16.67
C LYS A 259 25.19 -34.95 16.15
N ASP A 260 24.75 -35.36 14.96
CA ASP A 260 25.11 -36.67 14.39
C ASP A 260 26.52 -36.73 13.78
N HIS A 261 27.08 -35.59 13.32
CA HIS A 261 28.45 -35.54 12.78
C HIS A 261 29.55 -35.44 13.84
N PHE A 262 29.23 -35.04 15.07
CA PHE A 262 30.15 -35.03 16.20
C PHE A 262 29.80 -36.19 17.14
N ASN A 263 30.59 -37.29 17.14
CA ASN A 263 30.44 -38.40 18.09
C ASN A 263 30.28 -37.85 19.53
N ALA A 264 29.05 -37.89 20.04
CA ALA A 264 28.63 -37.17 21.22
C ALA A 264 28.96 -37.95 22.50
N ASP A 265 30.24 -38.01 22.86
CA ASP A 265 30.70 -38.70 24.08
C ASP A 265 31.08 -37.75 25.23
N SER A 266 30.62 -36.49 25.24
CA SER A 266 30.84 -35.60 26.39
C SER A 266 29.57 -34.89 26.87
N ALA A 267 29.35 -34.92 28.18
CA ALA A 267 28.23 -34.21 28.81
C ALA A 267 28.26 -32.68 28.56
N LEU A 268 29.46 -32.11 28.35
CA LEU A 268 29.65 -30.69 28.03
C LEU A 268 29.18 -30.33 26.62
N THR A 269 29.33 -31.23 25.63
CA THR A 269 28.79 -30.99 24.28
C THR A 269 27.27 -31.07 24.27
N SER A 270 26.66 -32.02 25.00
CA SER A 270 25.19 -32.08 25.11
C SER A 270 24.57 -30.81 25.72
N LEU A 271 25.17 -30.27 26.79
CA LEU A 271 24.73 -29.00 27.40
C LEU A 271 24.95 -27.79 26.48
N ALA A 272 26.05 -27.76 25.72
CA ALA A 272 26.31 -26.72 24.74
C ALA A 272 25.28 -26.74 23.60
N PHE A 273 24.87 -27.93 23.14
CA PHE A 273 23.85 -28.07 22.11
C PHE A 273 22.43 -27.77 22.61
N ASP A 274 22.10 -28.12 23.86
CA ASP A 274 20.79 -27.83 24.43
C ASP A 274 20.66 -26.32 24.77
N ALA A 275 21.74 -25.69 25.21
CA ALA A 275 21.82 -24.22 25.32
C ALA A 275 21.74 -23.54 23.94
N ALA A 276 22.39 -24.10 22.91
CA ALA A 276 22.31 -23.60 21.54
C ALA A 276 20.90 -23.75 20.94
N GLY A 277 20.18 -24.85 21.23
CA GLY A 277 18.79 -25.05 20.80
C GLY A 277 17.83 -24.01 21.39
N VAL A 278 17.99 -23.67 22.68
CA VAL A 278 17.23 -22.60 23.35
C VAL A 278 17.61 -21.21 22.83
N LEU A 279 18.90 -20.97 22.56
CA LEU A 279 19.38 -19.74 21.93
C LEU A 279 18.86 -19.56 20.49
N TRP A 280 18.64 -20.66 19.75
CA TRP A 280 18.19 -20.63 18.36
C TRP A 280 16.69 -20.42 18.19
N GLU A 281 15.86 -20.94 19.11
CA GLU A 281 14.40 -20.67 19.16
C GLU A 281 14.10 -19.17 19.35
N ALA A 282 15.02 -18.41 19.97
CA ALA A 282 14.93 -16.95 20.11
C ALA A 282 15.27 -16.16 18.83
N THR A 283 15.71 -16.80 17.74
CA THR A 283 16.11 -16.14 16.47
C THR A 283 15.06 -16.20 15.37
N GLU A 284 13.89 -16.79 15.64
CA GLU A 284 12.76 -16.70 14.72
C GLU A 284 12.09 -15.34 14.95
N SER A 285 12.21 -14.45 13.97
CA SER A 285 11.49 -13.18 13.92
C SER A 285 10.69 -13.12 12.62
N ALA A 286 9.46 -12.64 12.71
CA ALA A 286 8.65 -12.33 11.55
C ALA A 286 9.22 -11.11 10.81
N ASP A 287 9.07 -11.08 9.48
CA ASP A 287 9.36 -9.87 8.71
C ASP A 287 8.25 -8.84 8.92
N THR A 288 8.50 -7.87 9.79
CA THR A 288 7.57 -6.76 10.08
C THR A 288 7.92 -5.49 9.32
N ARG A 289 8.76 -5.57 8.29
CA ARG A 289 9.07 -4.41 7.44
C ARG A 289 7.83 -4.07 6.60
N CYS A 290 7.55 -2.77 6.51
CA CYS A 290 6.46 -2.20 5.74
C CYS A 290 6.79 -0.74 5.39
N TRP A 291 6.08 -0.14 4.43
CA TRP A 291 6.22 1.29 4.15
C TRP A 291 5.51 2.14 5.21
N GLY A 292 6.22 2.43 6.31
CA GLY A 292 5.67 3.13 7.47
C GLY A 292 5.31 4.62 7.31
N LEU A 293 5.41 5.19 6.10
CA LEU A 293 5.03 6.58 5.80
C LEU A 293 3.71 6.69 5.03
N LEU A 294 3.09 5.56 4.67
CA LEU A 294 1.77 5.58 4.03
C LEU A 294 0.70 6.15 4.97
N PRO A 295 -0.30 6.86 4.45
CA PRO A 295 -1.41 7.32 5.27
C PRO A 295 -2.41 6.18 5.56
N ARG A 296 -3.36 6.45 6.45
CA ARG A 296 -4.50 5.54 6.68
C ARG A 296 -5.54 5.65 5.57
N GLN A 297 -5.73 6.85 5.04
CA GLN A 297 -6.59 7.12 3.88
C GLN A 297 -5.95 8.15 2.94
N ILE A 298 -6.25 8.02 1.65
CA ILE A 298 -6.07 9.11 0.68
C ILE A 298 -7.46 9.65 0.38
N GLN A 299 -7.65 10.93 0.60
CA GLN A 299 -8.92 11.63 0.39
C GLN A 299 -8.73 12.68 -0.70
N CYS A 300 -9.81 13.02 -1.42
CA CYS A 300 -9.77 14.00 -2.49
C CYS A 300 -11.01 14.91 -2.44
N ALA A 301 -10.87 16.15 -2.89
CA ALA A 301 -11.96 17.04 -3.26
C ALA A 301 -11.65 17.69 -4.61
N ARG A 302 -12.68 17.92 -5.41
CA ARG A 302 -12.63 18.73 -6.63
C ARG A 302 -13.37 20.04 -6.41
N LEU A 303 -12.70 21.17 -6.60
CA LEU A 303 -13.27 22.52 -6.46
C LEU A 303 -13.19 23.24 -7.80
N GLU A 304 -14.32 23.69 -8.34
CA GLU A 304 -14.31 24.56 -9.51
C GLU A 304 -14.38 26.01 -9.07
N LEU A 305 -13.35 26.78 -9.41
CA LEU A 305 -13.15 28.16 -8.92
C LEU A 305 -12.91 29.12 -10.08
N PRO A 306 -13.31 30.40 -9.95
CA PRO A 306 -12.94 31.44 -10.91
C PRO A 306 -11.41 31.48 -11.11
N ALA A 307 -10.95 31.88 -12.28
CA ALA A 307 -9.53 32.12 -12.51
C ALA A 307 -9.08 33.31 -11.66
N GLY A 308 -7.97 33.15 -10.92
CA GLY A 308 -7.50 34.15 -9.97
C GLY A 308 -6.74 33.55 -8.79
N SER A 309 -6.44 34.40 -7.82
CA SER A 309 -5.78 34.01 -6.58
C SER A 309 -6.83 33.76 -5.51
N HIS A 310 -6.80 32.58 -4.90
CA HIS A 310 -7.73 32.13 -3.87
C HIS A 310 -6.99 31.69 -2.63
N GLN A 311 -7.56 31.97 -1.46
CA GLN A 311 -7.07 31.48 -0.19
C GLN A 311 -7.82 30.21 0.19
N LEU A 312 -7.10 29.10 0.31
CA LEU A 312 -7.64 27.83 0.80
C LEU A 312 -7.23 27.63 2.25
N HIS A 313 -8.23 27.48 3.12
CA HIS A 313 -8.01 27.05 4.49
C HIS A 313 -8.38 25.57 4.62
N LEU A 314 -7.41 24.75 5.03
CA LEU A 314 -7.52 23.31 5.21
C LEU A 314 -7.46 22.96 6.68
N GLU A 315 -8.38 22.14 7.16
CA GLU A 315 -8.43 21.79 8.58
C GLU A 315 -9.06 20.43 8.87
N PRO A 316 -8.69 19.77 9.98
CA PRO A 316 -9.21 18.46 10.32
C PRO A 316 -10.63 18.56 10.89
N VAL A 317 -11.54 17.81 10.31
CA VAL A 317 -12.96 17.75 10.67
C VAL A 317 -13.29 16.38 11.24
N ALA A 318 -14.01 16.35 12.37
CA ALA A 318 -14.66 15.13 12.86
C ALA A 318 -16.08 15.42 13.34
N GLY A 319 -17.01 14.52 13.05
CA GLY A 319 -18.43 14.73 13.37
C GLY A 319 -19.01 16.02 12.78
N GLY A 320 -18.47 16.48 11.65
CA GLY A 320 -18.90 17.71 10.96
C GLY A 320 -18.41 19.02 11.58
N SER A 321 -17.48 18.98 12.53
CA SER A 321 -16.90 20.19 13.15
C SER A 321 -15.36 20.24 13.06
N PRO A 322 -14.77 21.44 12.86
CA PRO A 322 -13.34 21.70 13.04
C PRO A 322 -12.79 21.14 14.36
N LEU A 323 -11.58 20.57 14.31
CA LEU A 323 -10.86 20.12 15.51
C LEU A 323 -9.65 20.98 15.88
N SER A 324 -9.09 21.76 14.94
CA SER A 324 -7.90 22.59 15.16
C SER A 324 -7.86 23.76 14.18
N SER A 325 -6.90 24.68 14.35
CA SER A 325 -6.80 25.94 13.59
C SER A 325 -6.36 25.81 12.13
N GLY A 326 -6.27 24.59 11.58
CA GLY A 326 -5.93 24.35 10.18
C GLY A 326 -4.61 24.94 9.68
N VAL A 327 -4.51 25.05 8.36
CA VAL A 327 -3.44 25.69 7.60
C VAL A 327 -4.05 26.43 6.42
N THR A 328 -3.45 27.56 6.05
CA THR A 328 -3.94 28.41 4.96
C THR A 328 -2.90 28.53 3.87
N GLU A 329 -3.30 28.24 2.63
CA GLU A 329 -2.45 28.31 1.44
C GLU A 329 -3.05 29.23 0.38
N LEU A 330 -2.18 29.90 -0.38
CA LEU A 330 -2.58 30.68 -1.54
C LEU A 330 -2.50 29.81 -2.79
N VAL A 331 -3.57 29.75 -3.56
CA VAL A 331 -3.67 28.95 -4.77
C VAL A 331 -4.02 29.86 -5.94
N ASN A 332 -3.25 29.75 -7.03
CA ASN A 332 -3.51 30.47 -8.26
C ASN A 332 -4.20 29.55 -9.26
N VAL A 333 -5.44 29.88 -9.58
CA VAL A 333 -6.31 29.11 -10.48
C VAL A 333 -6.21 29.69 -11.88
N SER A 334 -5.83 28.85 -12.83
CA SER A 334 -5.77 29.19 -14.25
C SER A 334 -7.02 28.70 -14.99
N LYS A 335 -7.53 29.53 -15.91
CA LYS A 335 -8.69 29.18 -16.74
C LYS A 335 -8.47 27.87 -17.50
N GLY A 336 -9.41 26.93 -17.37
CA GLY A 336 -9.43 25.65 -18.06
C GLY A 336 -8.28 24.71 -17.65
N ARG A 337 -7.64 24.95 -16.50
CA ARG A 337 -6.52 24.16 -16.00
C ARG A 337 -6.81 23.56 -14.63
N ASN A 338 -6.06 22.52 -14.32
CA ASN A 338 -6.00 21.97 -12.97
C ASN A 338 -4.91 22.67 -12.15
N THR A 339 -5.21 22.83 -10.88
CA THR A 339 -4.26 23.13 -9.82
C THR A 339 -4.41 22.05 -8.75
N TYR A 340 -3.31 21.56 -8.21
CA TYR A 340 -3.32 20.46 -7.26
C TYR A 340 -2.76 20.94 -5.93
N VAL A 341 -3.40 20.54 -4.85
CA VAL A 341 -2.98 20.83 -3.48
C VAL A 341 -2.79 19.50 -2.77
N LEU A 342 -1.60 19.24 -2.23
CA LEU A 342 -1.30 18.02 -1.51
C LEU A 342 -0.95 18.33 -0.05
N SER A 343 -1.65 17.67 0.88
CA SER A 343 -1.41 17.81 2.32
C SER A 343 -1.28 16.45 2.99
N TYR A 344 -0.46 16.36 4.04
CA TYR A 344 -0.28 15.15 4.84
C TYR A 344 -0.62 15.42 6.31
N TRP A 345 -1.53 14.64 6.87
CA TRP A 345 -2.09 14.80 8.20
C TRP A 345 -1.99 13.49 9.00
N ALA A 346 -0.82 13.20 9.58
CA ALA A 346 -0.68 12.03 10.45
C ALA A 346 -1.49 12.14 11.75
N ASP A 347 -1.82 13.37 12.14
CA ASP A 347 -2.60 13.76 13.31
C ASP A 347 -3.36 15.06 12.99
N ARG A 348 -3.93 15.75 13.99
CA ARG A 348 -4.73 17.00 13.85
C ARG A 348 -3.95 18.23 13.40
N ALA A 349 -2.69 18.07 13.02
CA ALA A 349 -1.86 19.09 12.41
C ALA A 349 -1.18 18.50 11.18
N PRO A 350 -1.02 19.28 10.10
CA PRO A 350 -0.34 18.79 8.91
C PRO A 350 1.15 18.60 9.22
N ILE A 351 1.76 17.57 8.63
CA ILE A 351 3.20 17.34 8.68
C ILE A 351 3.83 18.01 7.46
N GLY A 352 4.89 18.79 7.71
CA GLY A 352 5.62 19.47 6.65
C GLY A 352 4.82 20.63 6.06
N GLN A 353 5.10 20.95 4.81
CA GLN A 353 4.42 22.01 4.07
C GLN A 353 3.27 21.41 3.25
N VAL A 354 2.17 22.14 3.13
CA VAL A 354 1.17 21.85 2.11
C VAL A 354 1.79 22.23 0.76
N LEU A 355 1.74 21.31 -0.19
CA LEU A 355 2.26 21.54 -1.53
C LEU A 355 1.16 22.06 -2.43
N VAL A 356 1.47 23.07 -3.22
CA VAL A 356 0.58 23.60 -4.27
C VAL A 356 1.33 23.49 -5.59
N SER A 357 0.74 22.82 -6.57
CA SER A 357 1.34 22.66 -7.89
C SER A 357 1.54 24.02 -8.55
N GLN A 358 2.61 24.16 -9.32
CA GLN A 358 2.78 25.35 -10.14
C GLN A 358 1.76 25.34 -11.30
N PRO A 359 1.19 26.50 -11.67
CA PRO A 359 0.29 26.57 -12.80
C PRO A 359 1.01 26.21 -14.11
N GLN A 360 0.42 25.31 -14.89
CA GLN A 360 0.89 24.88 -16.22
C GLN A 360 0.35 25.71 -17.38
#